data_AF-A0ABD0L7F8-F1
#
_entry.id   AF-A0ABD0L7F8-F1
#
_cell.length_a   1.000
_cell.length_b   1.000
_cell.length_c   1.000
_cell.angle_alpha   90.00
_cell.angle_beta   90.00
_cell.angle_gamma   90.00
#
_symmetry.space_group_name_H-M   'P 1'
#
loop_
_entity.id
_entity.type
_entity.pdbx_description
1 polymer ?
#
loop_
_entity_poly.entity_id
_entity_poly.type
_entity_poly.pdbx_seq_one_letter_code
_entity_poly.pdbx_strand_id
1 'polypeptide(L)'
;CWSDLFYDRTSNCLDVNSARKQLFTKVGRQIDNIPPTSEALLQHCKRAVYQGGHIQGQADIPAPDLPDPSDWGWQSAVGKWQPFWTVLPEASHTCQELLKCGCKKGCKSRRCKCYKAGLKCTALCICNGDCALTV
;
A
#
# COMPACT_ATOMS: atom_id res chain seq x y z
N CYS A 1 -2.35 6.09 18.57
CA CYS A 1 -3.02 4.78 18.39
C CYS A 1 -2.58 4.08 17.09
N TRP A 2 -1.29 4.13 16.71
CA TRP A 2 -0.73 3.39 15.55
C TRP A 2 0.46 2.51 15.94
N SER A 3 1.00 2.69 17.15
CA SER A 3 2.08 1.90 17.74
C SER A 3 1.74 0.41 17.84
N ASP A 4 0.46 0.05 18.04
CA ASP A 4 0.00 -1.34 18.11
C ASP A 4 -0.05 -2.06 16.75
N LEU A 5 0.08 -1.34 15.63
CA LEU A 5 -0.02 -1.94 14.28
C LEU A 5 1.32 -2.47 13.73
N PHE A 6 2.44 -2.08 14.33
CA PHE A 6 3.78 -2.33 13.78
C PHE A 6 4.45 -3.61 14.28
N TYR A 7 3.87 -4.26 15.30
CA TYR A 7 4.51 -5.35 15.98
C TYR A 7 3.57 -6.55 16.12
N ASP A 8 3.72 -7.51 15.21
CA ASP A 8 3.15 -8.84 15.39
C ASP A 8 4.18 -9.73 16.08
N ARG A 9 4.00 -10.00 17.38
CA ARG A 9 4.87 -10.88 18.18
C ARG A 9 5.01 -12.29 17.60
N THR A 10 4.10 -12.67 16.71
CA THR A 10 4.09 -13.99 16.05
C THR A 10 4.84 -14.00 14.72
N SER A 11 5.35 -12.86 14.26
CA SER A 11 6.10 -12.73 13.02
C SER A 11 7.60 -12.74 13.30
N ASN A 12 8.32 -13.61 12.60
CA ASN A 12 9.79 -13.63 12.56
C ASN A 12 10.34 -12.83 11.35
N CYS A 13 9.48 -12.06 10.68
CA CYS A 13 9.91 -11.23 9.55
C CYS A 13 10.76 -10.06 10.04
N LEU A 14 11.89 -9.83 9.39
CA LEU A 14 12.81 -8.74 9.73
C LEU A 14 12.53 -7.45 8.94
N ASP A 15 11.68 -7.52 7.92
CA ASP A 15 11.28 -6.38 7.10
C ASP A 15 9.75 -6.21 7.05
N VAL A 16 9.34 -4.94 6.92
CA VAL A 16 7.93 -4.51 6.99
C VAL A 16 7.08 -5.13 5.88
N ASN A 17 7.63 -5.25 4.67
CA ASN A 17 6.88 -5.74 3.52
C ASN A 17 6.65 -7.26 3.61
N SER A 18 7.64 -8.03 4.07
CA SER A 18 7.48 -9.46 4.35
C SER A 18 6.51 -9.71 5.49
N ALA A 19 6.60 -8.94 6.58
CA ALA A 19 5.64 -9.01 7.68
C ALA A 19 4.22 -8.71 7.19
N ARG A 20 4.06 -7.63 6.39
CA ARG A 20 2.79 -7.27 5.74
C ARG A 20 2.26 -8.40 4.87
N LYS A 21 3.09 -9.00 4.02
CA LYS A 21 2.70 -10.12 3.15
C LYS A 21 2.23 -11.33 3.97
N GLN A 22 3.01 -11.72 4.98
CA GLN A 22 2.68 -12.83 5.87
C GLN A 22 1.33 -12.60 6.57
N LEU A 23 1.11 -11.40 7.11
CA LEU A 23 -0.12 -11.03 7.80
C LEU A 23 -1.32 -10.97 6.85
N PHE A 24 -1.13 -10.48 5.63
CA PHE A 24 -2.17 -10.45 4.60
C PHE A 24 -2.63 -11.86 4.19
N THR A 25 -1.74 -12.85 4.23
CA THR A 25 -2.05 -14.25 3.86
C THR A 25 -2.69 -15.08 4.98
N LYS A 26 -2.68 -14.60 6.24
CA LYS A 26 -3.28 -15.32 7.38
C LYS A 26 -4.80 -15.09 7.39
N VAL A 27 -5.57 -16.18 7.41
CA VAL A 27 -7.05 -16.14 7.46
C VAL A 27 -7.52 -15.46 8.75
N GLY A 28 -8.53 -14.59 8.65
CA GLY A 28 -9.21 -13.98 9.80
C GLY A 28 -8.62 -12.68 10.34
N ARG A 29 -7.56 -12.12 9.70
CA ARG A 29 -7.06 -10.78 10.04
C ARG A 29 -7.89 -9.71 9.31
N GLN A 30 -8.38 -8.72 10.06
CA GLN A 30 -8.96 -7.49 9.50
C GLN A 30 -7.89 -6.71 8.75
N ILE A 31 -8.25 -6.08 7.62
CA ILE A 31 -7.31 -5.30 6.80
C ILE A 31 -6.72 -4.12 7.58
N ASP A 32 -7.50 -3.56 8.50
CA ASP A 32 -7.09 -2.47 9.39
C ASP A 32 -5.97 -2.89 10.34
N ASN A 33 -5.80 -4.20 10.59
CA ASN A 33 -4.75 -4.76 11.45
C ASN A 33 -3.50 -5.19 10.67
N ILE A 34 -3.41 -4.82 9.39
CA ILE A 34 -2.25 -5.12 8.56
C ILE A 34 -1.30 -3.92 8.60
N PRO A 35 -0.02 -4.10 8.96
CA PRO A 35 0.94 -3.01 9.03
C PRO A 35 1.03 -2.32 7.67
N PRO A 36 1.24 -0.98 7.62
CA PRO A 36 1.39 -0.27 6.36
C PRO A 36 2.59 -0.82 5.56
N THR A 37 2.66 -0.49 4.27
CA THR A 37 3.87 -0.76 3.47
C THR A 37 5.06 -0.01 4.05
N SER A 38 6.29 -0.50 3.81
CA SER A 38 7.52 0.19 4.22
C SER A 38 7.54 1.67 3.79
N GLU A 39 7.10 1.99 2.58
CA GLU A 39 7.04 3.37 2.08
C GLU A 39 6.08 4.25 2.89
N ALA A 40 4.86 3.75 3.13
CA ALA A 40 3.89 4.47 3.96
C ALA A 40 4.37 4.65 5.41
N LEU A 41 5.11 3.67 5.96
CA LEU A 41 5.75 3.79 7.27
C LEU A 41 6.81 4.90 7.27
N LEU A 42 7.67 4.94 6.24
CA LEU A 42 8.68 5.99 6.11
C LEU A 42 8.05 7.38 6.11
N GLN A 43 6.99 7.59 5.31
CA GLN A 43 6.28 8.88 5.28
C GLN A 43 5.66 9.23 6.64
N HIS A 44 5.14 8.24 7.37
CA HIS A 44 4.64 8.44 8.72
C HIS A 44 5.74 8.88 9.70
N CYS A 45 6.89 8.19 9.70
CA CYS A 45 8.04 8.55 10.53
C CYS A 45 8.51 9.97 10.24
N LYS A 46 8.62 10.35 8.96
CA LYS A 46 8.95 11.73 8.55
C LYS A 46 7.99 12.75 9.18
N ARG A 47 6.68 12.53 9.07
CA ARG A 47 5.69 13.44 9.68
C ARG A 47 5.82 13.52 11.20
N ALA A 48 6.02 12.38 11.87
CA ALA A 48 6.18 12.34 13.31
C ALA A 48 7.42 13.11 13.77
N VAL A 49 8.56 12.95 13.07
CA VAL A 49 9.78 13.70 13.34
C VAL A 49 9.59 15.20 13.08
N TYR A 50 8.88 15.57 12.02
CA TYR A 50 8.56 16.97 11.76
C TYR A 50 7.73 17.59 12.87
N GLN A 51 6.66 16.92 13.27
CA GLN A 51 5.77 17.41 14.34
C GLN A 51 6.48 17.48 15.69
N GLY A 52 7.21 16.43 16.08
CA GLY A 52 7.87 16.37 17.39
C GLY A 52 9.17 17.17 17.44
N GLY A 53 10.03 17.04 16.43
CA GLY A 53 11.36 17.63 16.40
C GLY A 53 11.38 19.07 15.90
N HIS A 54 10.73 19.34 14.76
CA HIS A 54 10.76 20.68 14.16
C HIS A 54 9.71 21.61 14.74
N ILE A 55 8.45 21.17 14.87
CA ILE A 55 7.37 22.03 15.37
C ILE A 55 7.43 22.11 16.90
N GLN A 56 7.30 20.98 17.60
CA GLN A 56 7.23 20.98 19.05
C GLN A 56 8.59 21.30 19.70
N GLY A 57 9.69 20.76 19.16
CA GLY A 57 11.03 21.01 19.66
C GLY A 57 11.52 22.46 19.52
N GLN A 58 10.86 23.28 18.70
CA GLN A 58 11.20 24.69 18.48
C GLN A 58 10.06 25.64 18.87
N ALA A 59 9.07 25.17 19.62
CA ALA A 59 7.85 25.94 19.94
C ALA A 59 8.13 27.24 20.72
N ASP A 60 9.22 27.28 21.48
CA ASP A 60 9.61 28.45 22.29
C ASP A 60 10.45 29.47 21.51
N ILE A 61 10.86 29.15 20.28
CA ILE A 61 11.63 30.06 19.42
C ILE A 61 10.64 30.95 18.67
N PRO A 62 10.72 32.28 18.82
CA PRO A 62 9.92 33.18 18.00
C PRO A 62 10.31 33.05 16.53
N ALA A 63 9.34 32.74 15.66
CA ALA A 63 9.53 32.53 14.23
C ALA A 63 10.67 31.52 13.91
N PRO A 64 10.49 30.23 14.30
CA PRO A 64 11.50 29.21 14.05
C PRO A 64 11.68 28.99 12.55
N ASP A 65 12.93 28.72 12.14
CA ASP A 65 13.22 28.32 10.77
C ASP A 65 12.83 26.83 10.60
N LEU A 66 11.75 26.62 9.86
CA LEU A 66 11.17 25.29 9.65
C LEU A 66 11.55 24.77 8.26
N PRO A 67 11.99 23.50 8.15
CA PRO A 67 12.22 22.91 6.84
C PRO A 67 10.91 22.76 6.07
N ASP A 68 10.99 22.65 4.74
CA ASP A 68 9.84 22.50 3.87
C ASP A 68 9.03 21.24 4.25
N PRO A 69 7.74 21.35 4.60
CA PRO A 69 6.91 20.20 4.96
C PRO A 69 6.90 19.07 3.91
N SER A 70 7.13 19.41 2.63
CA SER A 70 7.15 18.46 1.50
C SER A 70 8.22 17.38 1.65
N ASP A 71 9.37 17.74 2.23
CA ASP A 71 10.47 16.78 2.49
C ASP A 71 10.14 15.84 3.64
N TRP A 72 9.14 16.21 4.44
CA TRP A 72 8.75 15.57 5.70
C TRP A 72 7.40 14.85 5.62
N GLY A 73 7.03 14.39 4.43
CA GLY A 73 5.86 13.52 4.24
C GLY A 73 4.53 14.27 4.27
N TRP A 74 4.55 15.56 3.95
CA TRP A 74 3.38 16.36 3.62
C TRP A 74 3.35 16.66 2.12
N GLN A 75 2.19 17.03 1.62
CA GLN A 75 2.03 17.55 0.26
C GLN A 75 1.06 18.73 0.29
N SER A 76 1.27 19.69 -0.61
CA SER A 76 0.38 20.84 -0.76
C SER A 76 -0.77 20.47 -1.69
N ALA A 77 -2.01 20.57 -1.21
CA ALA A 77 -3.21 20.48 -2.02
C ALA A 77 -4.12 21.67 -1.73
N VAL A 78 -4.39 22.47 -2.76
CA VAL A 78 -5.32 23.62 -2.69
C VAL A 78 -4.94 24.58 -1.54
N GLY A 79 -3.64 24.87 -1.39
CA GLY A 79 -3.14 25.77 -0.35
C GLY A 79 -3.18 25.21 1.08
N LYS A 80 -3.45 23.91 1.24
CA LYS A 80 -3.42 23.23 2.54
C LYS A 80 -2.41 22.09 2.52
N TRP A 81 -1.69 21.95 3.63
CA TRP A 81 -0.84 20.80 3.86
C TRP A 81 -1.69 19.59 4.24
N GLN A 82 -1.54 18.51 3.48
CA GLN A 82 -2.15 17.23 3.78
C GLN A 82 -1.09 16.13 3.86
N PRO A 83 -1.34 15.04 4.60
CA PRO A 83 -0.39 13.95 4.67
C PRO A 83 -0.10 13.37 3.28
N PHE A 84 1.18 13.22 2.97
CA PHE A 84 1.61 12.42 1.83
C PHE A 84 1.72 10.96 2.29
N TRP A 85 0.73 10.14 1.92
CA TRP A 85 0.56 8.81 2.51
C TRP A 85 1.58 7.78 2.04
N THR A 86 1.87 7.76 0.74
CA THR A 86 2.81 6.80 0.14
C THR A 86 3.19 7.28 -1.27
N VAL A 87 4.38 6.89 -1.73
CA VAL A 87 4.81 7.03 -3.13
C VAL A 87 4.32 5.87 -4.00
N LEU A 88 3.86 4.79 -3.37
CA LEU A 88 3.41 3.61 -4.10
C LEU A 88 2.12 3.93 -4.85
N PRO A 89 2.00 3.54 -6.12
CA PRO A 89 0.75 3.65 -6.84
C PRO A 89 -0.32 2.78 -6.16
N GLU A 90 -1.59 3.14 -6.34
CA GLU A 90 -2.66 2.30 -5.82
C GLU A 90 -2.55 0.89 -6.38
N ALA A 91 -2.82 -0.12 -5.54
CA ALA A 91 -2.71 -1.52 -5.93
C ALA A 91 -3.58 -1.87 -7.14
N SER A 92 -4.68 -1.14 -7.37
CA SER A 92 -5.53 -1.25 -8.57
C SER A 92 -4.78 -1.00 -9.88
N HIS A 93 -3.74 -0.16 -9.86
CA HIS A 93 -2.97 0.23 -11.03
C HIS A 93 -1.76 -0.68 -11.28
N THR A 94 -1.19 -1.29 -10.24
CA THR A 94 0.05 -2.08 -10.33
C THR A 94 -0.14 -3.58 -10.12
N CYS A 95 -1.12 -4.02 -9.33
CA CYS A 95 -1.37 -5.44 -9.08
C CYS A 95 -2.28 -6.02 -10.16
N GLN A 96 -1.72 -6.18 -11.36
CA GLN A 96 -2.34 -6.90 -12.47
C GLN A 96 -2.78 -8.32 -12.08
N GLU A 97 -2.15 -8.95 -11.08
CA GLU A 97 -2.52 -10.26 -10.55
C GLU A 97 -3.87 -10.29 -9.81
N LEU A 98 -4.38 -9.14 -9.34
CA LEU A 98 -5.73 -9.03 -8.75
C LEU A 98 -6.83 -8.97 -9.82
N LEU A 99 -6.44 -8.85 -11.10
CA LEU A 99 -7.37 -8.80 -12.21
C LEU A 99 -8.01 -10.17 -12.41
N LYS A 100 -9.31 -10.25 -12.13
CA LYS A 100 -10.13 -11.43 -12.38
C LYS A 100 -11.09 -11.23 -13.54
N CYS A 101 -11.22 -12.25 -14.40
CA CYS A 101 -12.28 -12.28 -15.40
C CYS A 101 -13.55 -12.96 -14.86
N GLY A 102 -14.70 -12.51 -15.36
CA GLY A 102 -16.00 -13.14 -15.11
C GLY A 102 -16.35 -14.24 -16.11
N CYS A 103 -15.38 -14.68 -16.90
CA CYS A 103 -15.61 -15.68 -17.95
C CYS A 103 -15.93 -17.04 -17.31
N LYS A 104 -16.89 -17.77 -17.87
CA LYS A 104 -17.17 -19.16 -17.46
C LYS A 104 -16.32 -20.18 -18.23
N LYS A 105 -16.05 -19.91 -19.52
CA LYS A 105 -15.19 -20.70 -20.43
C LYS A 105 -14.61 -19.77 -21.51
N GLY A 106 -13.51 -20.17 -22.16
CA GLY A 106 -13.04 -19.53 -23.40
C GLY A 106 -12.38 -18.15 -23.27
N CYS A 107 -11.39 -17.99 -22.37
CA CYS A 107 -10.61 -16.75 -22.21
C CYS A 107 -9.58 -16.50 -23.33
N LYS A 108 -10.03 -16.53 -24.59
CA LYS A 108 -9.18 -16.30 -25.78
C LYS A 108 -9.61 -15.07 -26.59
N SER A 109 -10.59 -14.32 -26.12
CA SER A 109 -11.13 -13.15 -26.84
C SER A 109 -10.92 -11.86 -26.07
N ARG A 110 -11.01 -10.71 -26.77
CA ARG A 110 -10.98 -9.37 -26.17
C ARG A 110 -12.10 -9.10 -25.16
N ARG A 111 -13.10 -10.00 -25.03
CA ARG A 111 -14.13 -9.94 -23.98
C ARG A 111 -13.60 -10.40 -22.61
N CYS A 112 -12.53 -11.18 -22.56
CA CYS A 112 -11.88 -11.55 -21.31
C CYS A 112 -10.94 -10.42 -20.86
N LYS A 113 -11.14 -9.92 -19.63
CA LYS A 113 -10.29 -8.89 -19.05
C LYS A 113 -8.83 -9.35 -18.92
N CYS A 114 -8.58 -10.61 -18.54
CA CYS A 114 -7.22 -11.16 -18.42
C CYS A 114 -6.53 -11.20 -19.78
N TYR A 115 -7.21 -11.72 -20.81
CA TYR A 115 -6.68 -11.77 -22.17
C TYR A 115 -6.41 -10.36 -22.74
N LYS A 116 -7.34 -9.41 -22.53
CA LYS A 116 -7.15 -8.01 -22.96
C LYS A 116 -5.95 -7.35 -22.28
N ALA A 117 -5.65 -7.74 -21.04
CA ALA A 117 -4.49 -7.27 -20.31
C ALA A 117 -3.19 -8.06 -20.60
N GLY A 118 -3.25 -9.08 -21.47
CA GLY A 118 -2.09 -9.94 -21.77
C GLY A 118 -1.72 -10.92 -20.65
N LEU A 119 -2.63 -11.19 -19.72
CA LEU A 119 -2.38 -11.98 -18.52
C LEU A 119 -3.02 -13.36 -18.59
N LYS A 120 -2.38 -14.33 -17.92
CA LYS A 120 -2.99 -15.64 -17.69
C LYS A 120 -4.15 -15.54 -16.69
N CYS A 121 -5.21 -16.33 -16.88
CA CYS A 121 -6.26 -16.41 -15.88
C CYS A 121 -5.71 -17.09 -14.62
N THR A 122 -5.97 -16.50 -13.46
CA THR A 122 -5.57 -17.04 -12.16
C THR A 122 -6.78 -17.71 -11.48
N ALA A 123 -6.54 -18.39 -10.35
CA ALA A 123 -7.61 -18.96 -9.51
C ALA A 123 -8.59 -17.91 -8.95
N LEU A 124 -8.29 -16.61 -9.06
CA LEU A 124 -9.21 -15.53 -8.69
C LEU A 124 -10.30 -15.30 -9.75
N CYS A 125 -10.12 -15.83 -10.97
CA CYS A 125 -11.09 -15.74 -12.07
C CYS A 125 -12.27 -16.69 -11.87
N ILE A 126 -13.43 -16.34 -12.43
CA ILE A 126 -14.60 -17.25 -12.42
C ILE A 126 -14.31 -18.54 -13.20
N CYS A 127 -13.41 -18.50 -14.20
CA CYS A 127 -12.98 -19.72 -14.89
C CYS A 127 -11.87 -20.50 -14.16
N ASN A 128 -11.51 -20.12 -12.93
CA ASN A 128 -10.49 -20.76 -12.09
C ASN A 128 -9.11 -20.96 -12.73
N GLY A 129 -8.80 -20.26 -13.82
CA GLY A 129 -7.55 -20.48 -14.56
C GLY A 129 -7.59 -21.67 -15.52
N ASP A 130 -8.67 -22.45 -15.55
CA ASP A 130 -8.86 -23.63 -16.41
C ASP A 130 -9.08 -23.27 -17.90
N CYS A 131 -9.06 -21.97 -18.19
CA CYS A 131 -9.07 -21.46 -19.53
C CYS A 131 -7.72 -21.71 -20.22
N ALA A 132 -7.53 -22.92 -20.75
CA ALA A 132 -6.31 -23.36 -21.43
C ALA A 132 -5.75 -22.28 -22.37
N LEU A 133 -4.63 -21.69 -21.95
CA LEU A 133 -3.75 -20.91 -22.80
C LEU A 133 -2.92 -21.90 -23.62
N THR A 134 -3.50 -22.39 -24.70
CA THR A 134 -2.66 -22.73 -25.85
C THR A 134 -2.27 -21.39 -26.47
N VAL A 135 -1.07 -20.93 -26.10
CA VAL A 135 -0.31 -19.92 -26.85
C VAL A 135 -0.02 -20.50 -28.23
#